data_AF-A0A1D5QKX2-F1
#
_entry.id   AF-A0A1D5QKX2-F1
#
_cell.length_a   1.000
_cell.length_b   1.000
_cell.length_c   1.000
_cell.angle_alpha   90.00
_cell.angle_beta   90.00
_cell.angle_gamma   90.00
#
_symmetry.space_group_name_H-M   'P 1'
#
loop_
_entity.id
_entity.type
_entity.pdbx_description
1 polymer ?
#
loop_
_entity_poly.entity_id
_entity_poly.type
_entity_poly.pdbx_seq_one_letter_code
_entity_poly.pdbx_strand_id
1 'polypeptide(L)'
;MHYPTALLFLILVSGAQAFRICAFNAQRLTLAKVAREQVMDTLVRILARCDIMVLQEVVDSSGSAIPLLLRELNRFDASGPYSTLSSPQLGRSTYVETYVYFYRGAGGEGPGVHGSPRSLGLAVLPSLVLVPLHTTPKAVEKELNALYHVFLEVSQQWQSKDVILLGDFNADCASLTKKRLDKLELRTEPGFHWVIADGEDTTVRASTHCAYDRIVLHGERCRSLLHTAAAFDFPTTFQLTEEEALNISDHYPVEVELKLSQAHSVQPLSLTVLLLLSLLSPQLCPAA
;
A
#
# COMPACT_ATOMS: atom_id res chain seq x y z
N MET A 1 22.37 11.20 54.81
CA MET A 1 22.07 11.84 53.50
C MET A 1 21.66 10.73 52.55
N HIS A 2 20.37 10.67 52.21
CA HIS A 2 19.79 9.66 51.33
C HIS A 2 19.82 10.16 49.88
N TYR A 3 20.44 9.41 48.98
CA TYR A 3 20.25 9.58 47.54
C TYR A 3 19.04 8.73 47.12
N PRO A 4 18.04 9.27 46.41
CA PRO A 4 17.03 8.43 45.80
C PRO A 4 17.58 7.85 44.51
N THR A 5 17.65 6.52 44.43
CA THR A 5 17.84 5.78 43.20
C THR A 5 16.61 5.95 42.31
N ALA A 6 16.71 6.83 41.31
CA ALA A 6 15.71 6.91 40.24
C ALA A 6 15.91 5.73 39.29
N LEU A 7 14.99 4.75 39.35
CA LEU A 7 14.94 3.63 38.42
C LEU A 7 14.32 4.12 37.10
N LEU A 8 15.17 4.48 36.14
CA LEU A 8 14.76 4.86 34.79
C LEU A 8 14.39 3.59 33.99
N PHE A 9 13.10 3.29 33.89
CA PHE A 9 12.61 2.29 32.93
C PHE A 9 12.71 2.87 31.50
N LEU A 10 13.83 2.59 30.82
CA LEU A 10 13.90 2.73 29.37
C LEU A 10 13.15 1.56 28.72
N ILE A 11 11.88 1.77 28.40
CA ILE A 11 11.15 0.89 27.49
C ILE A 11 11.74 1.14 26.09
N LEU A 12 12.67 0.29 25.66
CA LEU A 12 13.05 0.18 24.27
C LEU A 12 11.87 -0.44 23.51
N VAL A 13 10.95 0.40 23.05
CA VAL A 13 9.98 -0.01 22.04
C VAL A 13 10.78 -0.24 20.76
N SER A 14 11.12 -1.50 20.49
CA SER A 14 11.49 -1.93 19.14
C SER A 14 10.25 -1.75 18.27
N GLY A 15 10.08 -0.56 17.69
CA GLY A 15 9.00 -0.28 16.76
C GLY A 15 9.20 -1.10 15.50
N ALA A 16 8.32 -2.08 15.27
CA ALA A 16 8.14 -2.64 13.93
C ALA A 16 7.71 -1.47 13.02
N GLN A 17 8.42 -1.26 11.92
CA GLN A 17 8.01 -0.24 10.95
C GLN A 17 6.80 -0.79 10.20
N ALA A 18 5.67 -0.10 10.32
CA ALA A 18 4.48 -0.37 9.55
C ALA A 18 4.73 0.02 8.08
N PHE A 19 4.41 -0.86 7.14
CA PHE A 19 4.50 -0.62 5.71
C PHE A 19 3.11 -0.66 5.09
N ARG A 20 2.63 0.47 4.56
CA ARG A 20 1.26 0.60 4.07
C ARG A 20 1.20 0.53 2.54
N ILE A 21 0.38 -0.38 2.04
CA ILE A 21 0.09 -0.54 0.60
C ILE A 21 -1.38 -0.20 0.38
N CYS A 22 -1.66 0.65 -0.60
CA CYS A 22 -2.98 1.17 -0.89
C CYS A 22 -3.34 1.00 -2.36
N ALA A 23 -4.63 0.87 -2.65
CA ALA A 23 -5.19 1.09 -3.98
C ALA A 23 -6.32 2.11 -3.91
N PHE A 24 -6.42 2.97 -4.91
CA PHE A 24 -7.42 4.03 -4.94
C PHE A 24 -7.89 4.32 -6.37
N ASN A 25 -9.18 4.08 -6.62
CA ASN A 25 -9.85 4.65 -7.78
C ASN A 25 -10.03 6.17 -7.55
N ALA A 26 -9.30 6.97 -8.32
CA ALA A 26 -9.30 8.43 -8.18
C ALA A 26 -10.38 9.10 -9.05
N GLN A 27 -11.30 8.32 -9.64
CA GLN A 27 -12.45 8.74 -10.44
C GLN A 27 -12.06 9.77 -11.52
N ARG A 28 -11.61 9.29 -12.68
CA ARG A 28 -11.16 10.13 -13.81
C ARG A 28 -10.18 11.24 -13.40
N LEU A 29 -8.99 10.86 -12.96
CA LEU A 29 -7.93 11.79 -12.56
C LEU A 29 -7.33 12.47 -13.80
N THR A 30 -7.69 13.74 -14.01
CA THR A 30 -7.19 14.58 -15.12
C THR A 30 -6.34 15.74 -14.60
N LEU A 31 -5.60 16.42 -15.49
CA LEU A 31 -4.89 17.65 -15.15
C LEU A 31 -5.83 18.72 -14.56
N ALA A 32 -7.02 18.90 -15.15
CA ALA A 32 -8.01 19.86 -14.64
C ALA A 32 -8.50 19.50 -13.23
N LYS A 33 -8.64 18.20 -12.93
CA LYS A 33 -9.03 17.73 -11.59
C LYS A 33 -7.96 18.05 -10.55
N VAL A 34 -6.69 17.71 -10.82
CA VAL A 34 -5.57 17.97 -9.90
C VAL A 34 -5.19 19.45 -9.81
N ALA A 35 -5.49 20.28 -10.81
CA ALA A 35 -5.22 21.72 -10.77
C ALA A 35 -6.11 22.49 -9.76
N ARG A 36 -7.17 21.86 -9.23
CA ARG A 36 -8.00 22.45 -8.17
C ARG A 36 -7.30 22.28 -6.83
N GLU A 37 -7.08 23.38 -6.10
CA GLU A 37 -6.32 23.42 -4.84
C GLU A 37 -6.84 22.43 -3.81
N GLN A 38 -8.15 22.45 -3.50
CA GLN A 38 -8.76 21.51 -2.54
C GLN A 38 -8.56 20.04 -2.93
N VAL A 39 -8.56 19.74 -4.23
CA VAL A 39 -8.35 18.38 -4.73
C VAL A 39 -6.90 17.96 -4.58
N MET A 40 -5.96 18.82 -4.98
CA MET A 40 -4.54 18.57 -4.83
C MET A 40 -4.18 18.33 -3.36
N ASP A 41 -4.61 19.22 -2.47
CA ASP A 41 -4.35 19.14 -1.04
C ASP A 41 -4.87 17.84 -0.43
N THR A 42 -6.08 17.43 -0.80
CA THR A 42 -6.68 16.19 -0.30
C THR A 42 -5.97 14.96 -0.86
N LEU A 43 -5.71 14.92 -2.17
CA LEU A 43 -5.00 13.80 -2.80
C LEU A 43 -3.61 13.61 -2.22
N VAL A 44 -2.86 14.69 -2.01
CA VAL A 44 -1.53 14.62 -1.40
C VAL A 44 -1.58 14.06 0.02
N ARG A 45 -2.57 14.46 0.84
CA ARG A 45 -2.77 13.89 2.19
C ARG A 45 -3.15 12.41 2.14
N ILE A 46 -3.95 11.98 1.16
CA ILE A 46 -4.28 10.57 0.95
C ILE A 46 -3.01 9.78 0.58
N LEU A 47 -2.26 10.26 -0.42
CA LEU A 47 -1.06 9.61 -0.95
C LEU A 47 0.04 9.46 0.12
N ALA A 48 0.29 10.50 0.91
CA ALA A 48 1.32 10.52 1.94
C ALA A 48 1.11 9.47 3.06
N ARG A 49 -0.08 8.87 3.17
CA ARG A 49 -0.35 7.78 4.10
C ARG A 49 0.31 6.48 3.70
N CYS A 50 0.59 6.29 2.41
CA CYS A 50 0.94 5.00 1.83
C CYS A 50 2.42 4.97 1.44
N ASP A 51 3.10 3.87 1.71
CA ASP A 51 4.45 3.63 1.20
C ASP A 51 4.41 3.22 -0.28
N ILE A 52 3.35 2.49 -0.67
CA ILE A 52 2.97 2.26 -2.07
C ILE A 52 1.49 2.58 -2.23
N MET A 53 1.15 3.46 -3.17
CA MET A 53 -0.21 3.70 -3.64
C MET A 53 -0.33 3.25 -5.10
N VAL A 54 -1.38 2.50 -5.43
CA VAL A 54 -1.79 2.26 -6.81
C VAL A 54 -3.02 3.09 -7.14
N LEU A 55 -2.84 4.12 -7.98
CA LEU A 55 -3.94 4.93 -8.49
C LEU A 55 -4.54 4.30 -9.75
N GLN A 56 -5.87 4.34 -9.81
CA GLN A 56 -6.68 3.86 -10.93
C GLN A 56 -7.51 5.02 -11.51
N GLU A 57 -8.07 4.82 -12.70
CA GLU A 57 -8.75 5.85 -13.50
C GLU A 57 -7.91 7.11 -13.79
N VAL A 58 -6.60 6.96 -14.00
CA VAL A 58 -5.78 8.09 -14.44
C VAL A 58 -5.99 8.36 -15.93
N VAL A 59 -6.48 9.56 -16.23
CA VAL A 59 -6.76 10.04 -17.59
C VAL A 59 -5.90 11.28 -17.84
N ASP A 60 -4.60 11.05 -18.04
CA ASP A 60 -3.59 12.09 -18.23
C ASP A 60 -3.02 12.07 -19.66
N SER A 61 -3.85 12.44 -20.64
CA SER A 61 -3.42 12.53 -22.04
C SER A 61 -2.32 13.58 -22.26
N SER A 62 -2.20 14.56 -21.36
CA SER A 62 -1.16 15.60 -21.39
C SER A 62 0.18 15.17 -20.81
N GLY A 63 0.22 14.06 -20.06
CA GLY A 63 1.38 13.64 -19.28
C GLY A 63 1.81 14.63 -18.19
N SER A 64 0.92 15.51 -17.74
CA SER A 64 1.22 16.62 -16.82
C SER A 64 0.55 16.50 -15.45
N ALA A 65 -0.53 15.72 -15.34
CA ALA A 65 -1.25 15.55 -14.07
C ALA A 65 -0.39 14.80 -13.04
N ILE A 66 0.25 13.70 -13.45
CA ILE A 66 1.08 12.89 -12.55
C ILE A 66 2.36 13.61 -12.10
N PRO A 67 3.14 14.26 -12.99
CA PRO A 67 4.29 15.06 -12.55
C PRO A 67 3.92 16.19 -11.60
N LEU A 68 2.78 16.86 -11.82
CA LEU A 68 2.30 17.90 -10.92
C LEU A 68 1.96 17.33 -9.54
N LEU A 69 1.19 16.24 -9.49
CA LEU A 69 0.82 15.57 -8.24
C LEU A 69 2.04 15.04 -7.47
N LEU A 70 3.00 14.44 -8.17
CA LEU A 70 4.26 13.97 -7.57
C LEU A 70 5.07 15.12 -6.97
N ARG A 71 5.15 16.26 -7.66
CA ARG A 71 5.85 17.44 -7.16
C ARG A 71 5.24 17.95 -5.86
N GLU A 72 3.92 18.07 -5.80
CA GLU A 72 3.24 18.55 -4.59
C GLU A 72 3.30 17.53 -3.45
N LEU A 73 3.20 16.23 -3.74
CA LEU A 73 3.41 15.18 -2.76
C LEU A 73 4.80 15.26 -2.11
N ASN A 74 5.85 15.41 -2.92
CA ASN A 74 7.23 15.54 -2.45
C ASN A 74 7.53 16.86 -1.73
N ARG A 75 6.68 17.89 -1.90
CA ARG A 75 6.75 19.14 -1.12
C ARG A 75 6.07 19.02 0.23
N PHE A 76 4.97 18.25 0.27
CA PHE A 76 4.17 18.05 1.47
C PHE A 76 4.81 17.08 2.45
N ASP A 77 5.31 15.94 1.97
CA ASP A 77 5.86 14.88 2.82
C ASP A 77 7.38 14.97 2.94
N ALA A 78 7.85 15.39 4.12
CA ALA A 78 9.27 15.48 4.44
C ALA A 78 9.90 14.13 4.86
N SER A 79 9.11 13.05 4.97
CA SER A 79 9.58 11.73 5.43
C SER A 79 10.45 10.99 4.39
N GLY A 80 10.36 11.37 3.11
CA GLY A 80 11.20 10.83 2.05
C GLY A 80 10.60 11.04 0.66
N PRO A 81 11.43 11.02 -0.41
CA PRO A 81 10.95 11.26 -1.75
C PRO A 81 10.12 10.09 -2.28
N TYR A 82 8.98 10.41 -2.86
CA TYR A 82 8.20 9.56 -3.73
C TYR A 82 8.77 9.56 -5.16
N SER A 83 8.56 8.43 -5.83
CA SER A 83 8.74 8.23 -7.26
C SER A 83 7.49 7.60 -7.85
N THR A 84 7.36 7.64 -9.18
CA THR A 84 6.20 7.10 -9.90
C THR A 84 6.57 6.06 -10.94
N LEU A 85 5.69 5.09 -11.16
CA LEU A 85 5.74 4.14 -12.28
C LEU A 85 4.34 4.06 -12.92
N SER A 86 4.25 4.15 -14.24
CA SER A 86 2.96 4.11 -14.95
C SER A 86 2.88 2.91 -15.88
N SER A 87 1.68 2.32 -16.01
CA SER A 87 1.41 1.35 -17.06
C SER A 87 1.30 2.03 -18.44
N PRO A 88 1.27 1.26 -19.54
CA PRO A 88 0.69 1.75 -20.79
C PRO A 88 -0.78 2.20 -20.60
N GLN A 89 -1.31 2.96 -21.56
CA GLN A 89 -2.74 3.27 -21.61
C GLN A 89 -3.52 1.99 -21.93
N LEU A 90 -4.55 1.72 -21.14
CA LEU A 90 -5.38 0.52 -21.22
C LEU A 90 -6.84 0.91 -21.44
N GLY A 91 -7.49 0.29 -22.42
CA GLY A 91 -8.90 0.49 -22.69
C GLY A 91 -9.31 -0.18 -24.00
N ARG A 92 -10.57 -0.61 -24.09
CA ARG A 92 -11.14 -1.20 -25.31
C ARG A 92 -11.93 -0.19 -26.14
N SER A 93 -11.87 1.09 -25.78
CA SER A 93 -12.62 2.19 -26.38
C SER A 93 -11.75 3.44 -26.54
N THR A 94 -12.33 4.56 -26.95
CA THR A 94 -11.65 5.87 -26.93
C THR A 94 -11.36 6.36 -25.51
N TYR A 95 -12.07 5.82 -24.52
CA TYR A 95 -11.77 6.02 -23.12
C TYR A 95 -10.71 5.00 -22.68
N VAL A 96 -9.54 5.52 -22.32
CA VAL A 96 -8.36 4.76 -21.89
C VAL A 96 -7.85 5.32 -20.57
N GLU A 97 -7.37 4.43 -19.72
CA GLU A 97 -6.89 4.73 -18.37
C GLU A 97 -5.48 4.22 -18.17
N THR A 98 -4.82 4.66 -17.11
CA THR A 98 -3.47 4.22 -16.73
C THR A 98 -3.45 3.86 -15.26
N TYR A 99 -2.77 2.77 -14.90
CA TYR A 99 -2.41 2.51 -13.51
C TYR A 99 -1.12 3.27 -13.19
N VAL A 100 -1.14 4.00 -12.08
CA VAL A 100 0.03 4.77 -11.64
C VAL A 100 0.40 4.38 -10.21
N TYR A 101 1.61 3.88 -10.04
CA TYR A 101 2.18 3.57 -8.75
C TYR A 101 2.91 4.81 -8.24
N PHE A 102 2.57 5.26 -7.03
CA PHE A 102 3.39 6.16 -6.23
C PHE A 102 4.07 5.31 -5.16
N TYR A 103 5.37 5.44 -4.99
CA TYR A 103 6.10 4.68 -3.99
C TYR A 103 7.23 5.48 -3.37
N ARG A 104 7.49 5.27 -2.07
CA ARG A 104 8.66 5.85 -1.40
C ARG A 104 9.92 5.12 -1.85
N GLY A 105 10.93 5.89 -2.29
CA GLY A 105 12.25 5.33 -2.56
C GLY A 105 13.02 5.13 -1.25
N ALA A 106 13.53 3.92 -0.99
CA ALA A 106 14.59 3.77 0.00
C ALA A 106 15.82 4.49 -0.57
N GLY A 107 16.29 5.56 0.09
CA GLY A 107 17.38 6.42 -0.41
C GLY A 107 18.56 5.61 -0.95
N GLY A 108 18.67 5.55 -2.27
CA GLY A 108 19.65 4.78 -3.03
C GLY A 108 19.30 4.93 -4.51
N GLU A 109 20.32 5.19 -5.33
CA GLU A 109 20.26 5.66 -6.72
C GLU A 109 19.04 5.20 -7.55
N GLY A 110 18.42 6.19 -8.22
CA GLY A 110 17.14 6.03 -8.92
C GLY A 110 17.12 4.94 -10.00
N PRO A 111 15.94 4.38 -10.30
CA PRO A 111 15.84 3.30 -11.25
C PRO A 111 16.11 3.83 -12.67
N GLY A 112 17.10 3.22 -13.32
CA GLY A 112 17.29 3.34 -14.76
C GLY A 112 15.97 3.04 -15.49
N VAL A 113 15.70 3.87 -16.49
CA VAL A 113 14.65 3.67 -17.49
C VAL A 113 14.72 2.20 -17.96
N HIS A 114 13.71 1.39 -17.61
CA HIS A 114 13.57 -0.08 -17.75
C HIS A 114 13.60 -0.91 -16.44
N GLY A 115 13.25 -0.31 -15.29
CA GLY A 115 13.15 -1.04 -14.02
C GLY A 115 12.03 -2.08 -13.99
N SER A 116 12.40 -3.37 -14.05
CA SER A 116 11.56 -4.45 -13.53
C SER A 116 11.20 -4.18 -12.05
N PRO A 117 10.06 -4.71 -11.54
CA PRO A 117 9.60 -4.52 -10.15
C PRO A 117 10.63 -4.86 -9.05
N ARG A 118 11.73 -5.53 -9.42
CA ARG A 118 12.87 -5.87 -8.55
C ARG A 118 13.67 -4.67 -8.03
N SER A 119 13.43 -3.46 -8.53
CA SER A 119 14.13 -2.23 -8.10
C SER A 119 13.33 -1.35 -7.13
N LEU A 120 12.10 -1.73 -6.78
CA LEU A 120 11.45 -1.21 -5.58
C LEU A 120 12.22 -1.80 -4.40
N GLY A 121 13.06 -0.99 -3.75
CA GLY A 121 13.89 -1.35 -2.60
C GLY A 121 13.09 -1.72 -1.35
N LEU A 122 12.07 -2.57 -1.44
CA LEU A 122 11.61 -3.34 -0.29
C LEU A 122 12.68 -4.38 0.04
N ALA A 123 13.69 -3.96 0.80
CA ALA A 123 14.62 -4.88 1.44
C ALA A 123 13.89 -5.96 2.29
N VAL A 124 12.62 -5.69 2.67
CA VAL A 124 11.80 -6.57 3.50
C VAL A 124 10.89 -7.51 2.69
N LEU A 125 10.51 -7.14 1.46
CA LEU A 125 9.83 -8.00 0.49
C LEU A 125 10.46 -7.92 -0.92
N PRO A 126 11.70 -8.44 -1.11
CA PRO A 126 12.42 -8.38 -2.38
C PRO A 126 11.74 -9.12 -3.57
N SER A 127 10.58 -9.73 -3.34
CA SER A 127 9.82 -10.52 -4.31
C SER A 127 8.30 -10.28 -4.25
N LEU A 128 7.83 -9.22 -3.58
CA LEU A 128 6.39 -8.90 -3.57
C LEU A 128 5.94 -8.49 -4.97
N VAL A 129 4.83 -9.07 -5.40
CA VAL A 129 4.17 -8.72 -6.67
C VAL A 129 2.86 -8.01 -6.37
N LEU A 130 2.66 -6.84 -6.97
CA LEU A 130 1.37 -6.13 -6.95
C LEU A 130 0.70 -6.25 -8.33
N VAL A 131 -0.56 -6.69 -8.36
CA VAL A 131 -1.35 -6.82 -9.58
C VAL A 131 -2.60 -5.96 -9.45
N PRO A 132 -2.63 -4.76 -10.07
CA PRO A 132 -3.80 -3.91 -10.03
C PRO A 132 -4.86 -4.38 -11.02
N LEU A 133 -6.12 -4.20 -10.64
CA LEU A 133 -7.25 -4.39 -11.53
C LEU A 133 -8.36 -3.37 -11.22
N HIS A 134 -8.77 -2.65 -12.25
CA HIS A 134 -10.02 -1.89 -12.32
C HIS A 134 -10.93 -2.62 -13.31
N THR A 135 -11.96 -3.29 -12.82
CA THR A 135 -12.88 -4.05 -13.69
C THR A 135 -13.93 -3.14 -14.31
N THR A 136 -14.50 -3.54 -15.45
CA THR A 136 -15.74 -2.91 -15.90
C THR A 136 -16.95 -3.55 -15.20
N PRO A 137 -17.94 -2.76 -14.71
CA PRO A 137 -19.15 -3.30 -14.06
C PRO A 137 -19.93 -4.31 -14.93
N LYS A 138 -19.75 -4.27 -16.25
CA LYS A 138 -20.43 -5.18 -17.20
C LYS A 138 -19.77 -6.55 -17.33
N ALA A 139 -18.54 -6.73 -16.85
CA ALA A 139 -17.77 -7.95 -17.06
C ALA A 139 -17.02 -8.44 -15.80
N VAL A 140 -17.42 -7.96 -14.61
CA VAL A 140 -16.74 -8.24 -13.33
C VAL A 140 -16.36 -9.71 -13.13
N GLU A 141 -17.33 -10.63 -13.20
CA GLU A 141 -17.06 -12.07 -12.98
C GLU A 141 -16.03 -12.62 -13.98
N LYS A 142 -16.12 -12.21 -15.26
CA LYS A 142 -15.18 -12.65 -16.29
C LYS A 142 -13.78 -12.12 -16.03
N GLU A 143 -13.66 -10.86 -15.63
CA GLU A 143 -12.37 -10.21 -15.39
C GLU A 143 -11.70 -10.71 -14.11
N LEU A 144 -12.47 -11.02 -13.06
CA LEU A 144 -11.93 -11.61 -11.83
C LEU A 144 -11.50 -13.08 -12.00
N ASN A 145 -12.20 -13.87 -12.82
CA ASN A 145 -11.71 -15.21 -13.17
C ASN A 145 -10.45 -15.14 -14.04
N ALA A 146 -10.37 -14.16 -14.96
CA ALA A 146 -9.13 -13.92 -15.71
C ALA A 146 -7.96 -13.49 -14.81
N LEU A 147 -8.23 -12.75 -13.72
CA LEU A 147 -7.22 -12.34 -12.75
C LEU A 147 -6.56 -13.54 -12.05
N TYR A 148 -7.28 -14.65 -11.85
CA TYR A 148 -6.69 -15.90 -11.36
C TYR A 148 -5.63 -16.45 -12.32
N HIS A 149 -5.90 -16.43 -13.64
CA HIS A 149 -4.92 -16.85 -14.63
C HIS A 149 -3.71 -15.91 -14.69
N VAL A 150 -3.94 -14.60 -14.58
CA VAL A 150 -2.84 -13.62 -14.47
C VAL A 150 -1.99 -13.93 -13.24
N PHE A 151 -2.59 -14.24 -12.10
CA PHE A 151 -1.87 -14.66 -10.90
C PHE A 151 -0.96 -15.87 -11.17
N LEU A 152 -1.45 -16.90 -11.86
CA LEU A 152 -0.65 -18.08 -12.20
C LEU A 152 0.56 -17.72 -13.07
N GLU A 153 0.34 -16.90 -14.10
CA GLU A 153 1.38 -16.44 -15.03
C GLU A 153 2.45 -15.62 -14.31
N VAL A 154 2.07 -14.61 -13.52
CA VAL A 154 3.04 -13.75 -12.82
C VAL A 154 3.80 -14.52 -11.73
N SER A 155 3.12 -15.44 -11.04
CA SER A 155 3.76 -16.27 -10.02
C SER A 155 4.82 -17.18 -10.64
N GLN A 156 4.54 -17.75 -11.82
CA GLN A 156 5.49 -18.56 -12.57
C GLN A 156 6.64 -17.72 -13.14
N GLN A 157 6.33 -16.58 -13.78
CA GLN A 157 7.30 -15.72 -14.43
C GLN A 157 8.31 -15.14 -13.42
N TRP A 158 7.82 -14.71 -12.26
CA TRP A 158 8.65 -14.06 -11.25
C TRP A 158 9.09 -14.98 -10.11
N GLN A 159 8.69 -16.26 -10.15
CA GLN A 159 9.03 -17.26 -9.13
C GLN A 159 8.68 -16.77 -7.71
N SER A 160 7.58 -16.05 -7.59
CA SER A 160 7.09 -15.51 -6.33
C SER A 160 5.73 -16.09 -5.98
N LYS A 161 5.55 -16.40 -4.70
CA LYS A 161 4.26 -16.80 -4.11
C LYS A 161 3.60 -15.65 -3.36
N ASP A 162 4.35 -14.58 -3.09
CA ASP A 162 3.91 -13.39 -2.36
C ASP A 162 3.33 -12.39 -3.37
N VAL A 163 2.01 -12.45 -3.55
CA VAL A 163 1.27 -11.65 -4.53
C VAL A 163 0.11 -10.94 -3.85
N ILE A 164 -0.07 -9.66 -4.15
CA ILE A 164 -1.23 -8.88 -3.73
C ILE A 164 -1.98 -8.43 -4.99
N LEU A 165 -3.24 -8.84 -5.07
CA LEU A 165 -4.18 -8.39 -6.08
C LEU A 165 -5.02 -7.28 -5.45
N LEU A 166 -5.11 -6.12 -6.09
CA LEU A 166 -5.75 -4.95 -5.47
C LEU A 166 -6.40 -3.97 -6.45
N GLY A 167 -7.41 -3.26 -5.99
CA GLY A 167 -8.07 -2.17 -6.72
C GLY A 167 -9.59 -2.27 -6.75
N ASP A 168 -10.22 -1.41 -7.54
CA ASP A 168 -11.66 -1.44 -7.81
C ASP A 168 -12.05 -2.67 -8.63
N PHE A 169 -12.45 -3.72 -7.91
CA PHE A 169 -12.87 -4.97 -8.51
C PHE A 169 -14.34 -4.94 -8.91
N ASN A 170 -15.11 -3.89 -8.56
CA ASN A 170 -16.57 -3.86 -8.63
C ASN A 170 -17.21 -5.14 -8.00
N ALA A 171 -16.60 -5.69 -6.94
CA ALA A 171 -16.89 -7.03 -6.42
C ALA A 171 -18.05 -7.09 -5.40
N ASP A 172 -19.13 -6.36 -5.64
CA ASP A 172 -20.32 -6.37 -4.77
C ASP A 172 -21.58 -5.80 -5.47
N CYS A 173 -22.68 -5.68 -4.72
CA CYS A 173 -23.90 -4.99 -5.07
C CYS A 173 -24.48 -5.46 -6.41
N ALA A 174 -24.89 -4.53 -7.28
CA ALA A 174 -25.48 -4.85 -8.58
C ALA A 174 -24.45 -5.42 -9.57
N SER A 175 -23.16 -5.09 -9.39
CA SER A 175 -22.07 -5.50 -10.27
C SER A 175 -21.76 -6.98 -10.13
N LEU A 176 -21.71 -7.50 -8.90
CA LEU A 176 -21.48 -8.92 -8.63
C LEU A 176 -22.21 -9.39 -7.37
N THR A 177 -23.19 -10.28 -7.54
CA THR A 177 -23.93 -10.84 -6.40
C THR A 177 -23.05 -11.76 -5.56
N LYS A 178 -23.29 -11.83 -4.25
CA LYS A 178 -22.54 -12.71 -3.33
C LYS A 178 -22.47 -14.17 -3.79
N LYS A 179 -23.57 -14.73 -4.30
CA LYS A 179 -23.61 -16.11 -4.84
C LYS A 179 -22.65 -16.32 -6.02
N ARG A 180 -22.37 -15.30 -6.82
CA ARG A 180 -21.42 -15.36 -7.95
C ARG A 180 -20.00 -15.10 -7.46
N LEU A 181 -19.82 -14.12 -6.57
CA LEU A 181 -18.56 -13.84 -5.89
C LEU A 181 -18.00 -15.10 -5.22
N ASP A 182 -18.80 -15.80 -4.43
CA ASP A 182 -18.39 -17.01 -3.70
C ASP A 182 -18.01 -18.20 -4.61
N LYS A 183 -18.14 -18.07 -5.94
CA LYS A 183 -17.78 -19.09 -6.95
C LYS A 183 -16.52 -18.77 -7.76
N LEU A 184 -15.96 -17.57 -7.62
CA LEU A 184 -14.74 -17.19 -8.36
C LEU A 184 -13.58 -18.08 -7.92
N GLU A 185 -12.64 -18.38 -8.81
CA GLU A 185 -11.43 -19.14 -8.44
C GLU A 185 -10.66 -18.44 -7.30
N LEU A 186 -10.60 -17.10 -7.31
CA LEU A 186 -9.99 -16.30 -6.24
C LEU A 186 -10.67 -16.44 -4.87
N ARG A 187 -11.87 -17.03 -4.79
CA ARG A 187 -12.59 -17.31 -3.53
C ARG A 187 -12.53 -18.78 -3.13
N THR A 188 -12.52 -19.69 -4.11
CA THR A 188 -12.61 -21.12 -3.87
C THR A 188 -11.23 -21.80 -3.77
N GLU A 189 -10.23 -21.29 -4.49
CA GLU A 189 -8.88 -21.84 -4.43
C GLU A 189 -8.18 -21.46 -3.11
N PRO A 190 -7.41 -22.39 -2.52
CA PRO A 190 -6.72 -22.13 -1.26
C PRO A 190 -5.59 -21.10 -1.44
N GLY A 191 -5.29 -20.35 -0.38
CA GLY A 191 -4.19 -19.40 -0.34
C GLY A 191 -4.55 -17.97 -0.76
N PHE A 192 -5.76 -17.73 -1.27
CA PHE A 192 -6.27 -16.38 -1.50
C PHE A 192 -7.01 -15.87 -0.27
N HIS A 193 -6.53 -14.76 0.28
CA HIS A 193 -7.08 -14.13 1.48
C HIS A 193 -7.63 -12.76 1.12
N TRP A 194 -8.95 -12.65 1.03
CA TRP A 194 -9.65 -11.38 0.84
C TRP A 194 -9.66 -10.63 2.17
N VAL A 195 -8.90 -9.55 2.25
CA VAL A 195 -8.68 -8.83 3.52
C VAL A 195 -9.56 -7.59 3.67
N ILE A 196 -10.16 -7.12 2.59
CA ILE A 196 -11.30 -6.19 2.63
C ILE A 196 -12.59 -7.01 2.67
N ALA A 197 -13.34 -6.85 3.75
CA ALA A 197 -14.50 -7.70 4.04
C ALA A 197 -15.66 -7.45 3.06
N ASP A 198 -16.55 -8.44 2.88
CA ASP A 198 -17.71 -8.30 2.00
C ASP A 198 -18.75 -7.28 2.49
N GLY A 199 -18.73 -6.95 3.78
CA GLY A 199 -19.61 -5.94 4.38
C GLY A 199 -18.92 -4.61 4.64
N GLU A 200 -17.72 -4.42 4.09
CA GLU A 200 -16.98 -3.17 4.24
C GLU A 200 -17.33 -2.23 3.09
N ASP A 201 -17.76 -1.01 3.42
CA ASP A 201 -18.09 -0.01 2.42
C ASP A 201 -16.82 0.63 1.86
N THR A 202 -16.69 0.63 0.54
CA THR A 202 -15.58 1.30 -0.15
C THR A 202 -16.06 2.47 -1.00
N THR A 203 -17.29 2.96 -0.76
CA THR A 203 -17.91 4.03 -1.54
C THR A 203 -18.13 5.30 -0.70
N VAL A 204 -17.96 6.46 -1.33
CA VAL A 204 -18.12 7.78 -0.67
C VAL A 204 -19.60 8.15 -0.52
N ARG A 205 -20.45 7.69 -1.43
CA ARG A 205 -21.85 8.12 -1.44
C ARG A 205 -22.60 7.51 -0.26
N ALA A 206 -23.27 8.33 0.54
CA ALA A 206 -24.09 7.87 1.66
C ALA A 206 -25.29 7.01 1.22
N SER A 207 -25.66 7.08 -0.06
CA SER A 207 -26.73 6.28 -0.68
C SER A 207 -26.28 4.90 -1.15
N THR A 208 -24.98 4.60 -1.09
CA THR A 208 -24.41 3.29 -1.43
C THR A 208 -23.77 2.64 -0.22
N HIS A 209 -23.63 1.32 -0.27
CA HIS A 209 -22.91 0.54 0.72
C HIS A 209 -22.40 -0.72 0.04
N CYS A 210 -21.21 -0.63 -0.56
CA CYS A 210 -20.70 -1.65 -1.48
C CYS A 210 -19.20 -1.89 -1.29
N ALA A 211 -18.81 -3.16 -1.22
CA ALA A 211 -17.40 -3.59 -1.15
C ALA A 211 -16.80 -3.75 -2.56
N TYR A 212 -16.72 -2.67 -3.33
CA TYR A 212 -16.22 -2.70 -4.71
C TYR A 212 -14.70 -2.87 -4.77
N ASP A 213 -13.99 -2.11 -3.96
CA ASP A 213 -12.53 -2.08 -3.90
C ASP A 213 -12.04 -3.20 -2.98
N ARG A 214 -11.02 -3.95 -3.44
CA ARG A 214 -10.59 -5.16 -2.76
C ARG A 214 -9.08 -5.24 -2.69
N ILE A 215 -8.63 -5.94 -1.66
CA ILE A 215 -7.25 -6.42 -1.53
C ILE A 215 -7.32 -7.91 -1.25
N VAL A 216 -6.62 -8.70 -2.06
CA VAL A 216 -6.50 -10.15 -1.94
C VAL A 216 -5.02 -10.51 -1.83
N LEU A 217 -4.65 -11.09 -0.69
CA LEU A 217 -3.28 -11.54 -0.43
C LEU A 217 -3.13 -13.00 -0.84
N HIS A 218 -2.00 -13.33 -1.43
CA HIS A 218 -1.55 -14.70 -1.64
C HIS A 218 -0.12 -14.88 -1.11
N GLY A 219 0.15 -16.04 -0.51
CA GLY A 219 1.45 -16.38 0.09
C GLY A 219 1.47 -16.22 1.62
N GLU A 220 2.01 -17.23 2.32
CA GLU A 220 2.03 -17.26 3.80
C GLU A 220 2.81 -16.10 4.42
N ARG A 221 3.78 -15.54 3.71
CA ARG A 221 4.57 -14.42 4.22
C ARG A 221 3.78 -13.11 4.14
N CYS A 222 3.12 -12.81 3.02
CA CYS A 222 2.19 -11.67 2.96
C CYS A 222 1.11 -11.77 4.05
N ARG A 223 0.56 -12.98 4.23
CA ARG A 223 -0.45 -13.24 5.26
C ARG A 223 0.05 -13.06 6.68
N SER A 224 1.24 -13.58 7.01
CA SER A 224 1.79 -13.49 8.36
C SER A 224 2.26 -12.09 8.77
N LEU A 225 2.59 -11.24 7.78
CA LEU A 225 2.96 -9.85 8.03
C LEU A 225 1.76 -8.92 8.14
N LEU A 226 0.57 -9.33 7.67
CA LEU A 226 -0.63 -8.51 7.71
C LEU A 226 -0.96 -8.08 9.16
N HIS A 227 -1.01 -6.77 9.38
CA HIS A 227 -1.45 -6.19 10.64
C HIS A 227 -2.90 -5.72 10.58
N THR A 228 -3.24 -4.90 9.59
CA THR A 228 -4.58 -4.32 9.40
C THR A 228 -4.92 -4.26 7.92
N ALA A 229 -6.22 -4.27 7.63
CA ALA A 229 -6.78 -4.03 6.31
C ALA A 229 -8.07 -3.24 6.50
N ALA A 230 -8.28 -2.18 5.72
CA ALA A 230 -9.49 -1.35 5.81
C ALA A 230 -9.66 -0.45 4.57
N ALA A 231 -10.89 0.04 4.36
CA ALA A 231 -11.17 1.23 3.60
C ALA A 231 -10.80 2.49 4.41
N PHE A 232 -10.21 3.48 3.76
CA PHE A 232 -9.87 4.76 4.36
C PHE A 232 -10.97 5.79 4.07
N ASP A 233 -11.83 6.00 5.07
CA ASP A 233 -12.85 7.06 5.07
C ASP A 233 -12.17 8.45 5.18
N PHE A 234 -11.66 8.91 4.03
CA PHE A 234 -11.03 10.22 3.89
C PHE A 234 -12.01 11.38 4.12
N PRO A 235 -13.32 11.30 3.77
CA PRO A 235 -14.25 12.39 4.07
C PRO A 235 -14.40 12.64 5.55
N THR A 236 -14.63 11.60 6.36
CA THR A 236 -14.72 11.74 7.82
C THR A 236 -13.39 12.20 8.40
N THR A 237 -12.27 11.60 7.95
CA THR A 237 -10.94 11.93 8.47
C THR A 237 -10.53 13.38 8.20
N PHE A 238 -10.86 13.91 7.02
CA PHE A 238 -10.51 15.26 6.61
C PHE A 238 -11.66 16.27 6.79
N GLN A 239 -12.76 15.86 7.41
CA GLN A 239 -13.93 16.68 7.71
C GLN A 239 -14.53 17.32 6.44
N LEU A 240 -14.60 16.54 5.37
CA LEU A 240 -15.19 16.97 4.09
C LEU A 240 -16.69 16.66 4.08
N THR A 241 -17.46 17.53 3.45
CA THR A 241 -18.83 17.19 3.04
C THR A 241 -18.83 16.11 1.95
N GLU A 242 -19.95 15.42 1.76
CA GLU A 242 -20.09 14.44 0.67
C GLU A 242 -19.83 15.08 -0.70
N GLU A 243 -20.26 16.33 -0.92
CA GLU A 243 -20.01 17.07 -2.17
C GLU A 243 -18.51 17.34 -2.39
N GLU A 244 -17.80 17.78 -1.36
CA GLU A 244 -16.36 17.99 -1.43
C GLU A 244 -15.61 16.67 -1.64
N ALA A 245 -16.04 15.61 -0.97
CA ALA A 245 -15.47 14.27 -1.13
C ALA A 245 -15.66 13.73 -2.55
N LEU A 246 -16.86 13.88 -3.13
CA LEU A 246 -17.18 13.49 -4.51
C LEU A 246 -16.43 14.33 -5.55
N ASN A 247 -15.91 15.50 -5.19
CA ASN A 247 -14.96 16.22 -6.04
C ASN A 247 -13.57 15.55 -6.06
N ILE A 248 -13.24 14.72 -5.07
CA ILE A 248 -12.01 13.94 -4.96
C ILE A 248 -12.18 12.56 -5.61
N SER A 249 -13.15 11.78 -5.18
CA SER A 249 -13.52 10.47 -5.74
C SER A 249 -14.87 10.03 -5.20
N ASP A 250 -15.53 9.09 -5.86
CA ASP A 250 -16.67 8.33 -5.33
C ASP A 250 -16.28 7.02 -4.64
N HIS A 251 -14.99 6.68 -4.59
CA HIS A 251 -14.44 5.52 -3.87
C HIS A 251 -13.60 5.94 -2.67
N TYR A 252 -13.51 5.09 -1.66
CA TYR A 252 -12.46 5.17 -0.63
C TYR A 252 -11.20 4.43 -1.09
N PRO A 253 -10.00 4.91 -0.75
CA PRO A 253 -8.81 4.06 -0.83
C PRO A 253 -8.99 2.80 0.03
N VAL A 254 -8.57 1.65 -0.45
CA VAL A 254 -8.39 0.45 0.38
C VAL A 254 -6.91 0.29 0.71
N GLU A 255 -6.61 -0.07 1.96
CA GLU A 255 -5.24 -0.14 2.47
C GLU A 255 -5.00 -1.41 3.30
N VAL A 256 -3.75 -1.89 3.24
CA VAL A 256 -3.20 -2.89 4.17
C VAL A 256 -1.96 -2.35 4.84
N GLU A 257 -1.80 -2.68 6.12
CA GLU A 257 -0.57 -2.42 6.87
C GLU A 257 0.16 -3.73 7.12
N LEU A 258 1.43 -3.80 6.72
CA LEU A 258 2.31 -4.94 6.96
C LEU A 258 3.31 -4.60 8.07
N LYS A 259 3.44 -5.48 9.07
CA LYS A 259 4.44 -5.36 10.13
C LYS A 259 5.79 -5.84 9.62
N LEU A 260 6.68 -4.93 9.27
CA LEU A 260 8.03 -5.27 8.90
C LEU A 260 8.85 -5.55 10.17
N SER A 261 9.30 -6.79 10.34
CA SER A 261 10.32 -7.13 11.33
C SER A 261 11.61 -6.40 10.95
N GLN A 262 12.21 -5.63 11.86
CA GLN A 262 13.57 -5.16 11.63
C GLN A 262 14.47 -6.39 11.43
N ALA A 263 15.12 -6.50 10.27
CA ALA A 263 16.19 -7.45 10.06
C ALA A 263 17.27 -7.15 11.11
N HIS A 264 17.44 -8.06 12.07
CA HIS A 264 18.48 -8.07 13.12
C HIS A 264 19.09 -6.69 13.47
N SER A 265 18.41 -5.90 14.31
CA SER A 265 19.20 -5.08 15.21
C SER A 265 19.98 -6.04 16.09
N VAL A 266 21.31 -5.88 16.11
CA VAL A 266 22.22 -6.62 16.99
C VAL A 266 21.59 -6.64 18.37
N GLN A 267 21.33 -7.83 18.94
CA GLN A 267 20.84 -7.92 20.31
C GLN A 267 21.74 -7.03 21.17
N PRO A 268 21.22 -6.03 21.90
CA PRO A 268 22.04 -5.35 22.87
C PRO A 268 22.51 -6.45 23.82
N LEU A 269 23.83 -6.63 23.90
CA LEU A 269 24.45 -7.56 24.85
C LEU A 269 23.71 -7.35 26.18
N SER A 270 23.05 -8.39 26.67
CA SER A 270 22.31 -8.33 27.93
C SER A 270 23.19 -7.63 28.97
N LEU A 271 22.62 -6.76 29.81
CA LEU A 271 23.37 -6.03 30.84
C LEU A 271 24.22 -6.98 31.70
N THR A 272 23.80 -8.24 31.84
CA THR A 272 24.57 -9.31 32.47
C THR A 272 25.91 -9.60 31.78
N VAL A 273 25.98 -9.56 30.45
CA VAL A 273 27.21 -9.77 29.66
C VAL A 273 28.18 -8.60 29.77
N LEU A 274 27.68 -7.35 29.81
CA LEU A 274 28.53 -6.18 30.09
C LEU A 274 29.06 -6.15 31.54
N LEU A 275 28.26 -6.60 32.51
CA LEU A 275 28.74 -6.76 33.89
C LEU A 275 29.78 -7.87 34.02
N LEU A 276 29.61 -8.99 33.31
CA LEU A 276 30.60 -10.07 33.28
C LEU A 276 31.95 -9.62 32.70
N LEU A 277 31.94 -8.81 31.63
CA LEU A 277 33.17 -8.28 31.00
C LEU A 277 33.91 -7.26 31.87
N SER A 278 33.19 -6.47 32.68
CA SER A 278 33.81 -5.53 33.63
C SER A 278 34.36 -6.21 34.89
N LEU A 279 33.82 -7.38 35.26
CA LEU A 279 34.36 -8.22 36.35
C LEU A 279 35.55 -9.10 35.89
N LEU A 280 35.71 -9.32 34.59
CA LEU A 280 36.80 -10.12 34.00
C LEU A 280 38.07 -9.32 33.69
N SER A 281 38.14 -8.04 34.05
CA SER A 281 39.36 -7.24 33.92
C SER A 281 40.08 -7.03 35.27
N PRO A 282 40.86 -7.99 35.79
CA PRO A 282 41.92 -7.67 36.74
C PRO A 282 43.27 -7.57 36.02
N GLN A 283 43.95 -6.45 36.28
CA GLN A 283 45.39 -6.29 36.29
C GLN A 283 46.15 -6.46 34.96
N LEU A 284 46.47 -5.32 34.35
CA LEU A 284 47.75 -5.10 33.65
C LEU A 284 48.11 -3.61 33.77
N CYS A 285 48.63 -3.22 34.94
CA CYS A 285 49.59 -2.13 35.02
C CYS A 285 50.97 -2.79 35.11
N PRO A 286 51.93 -2.45 34.24
CA PRO A 286 53.32 -2.52 34.60
C PRO A 286 53.82 -1.11 34.96
N ALA A 287 54.52 -1.05 36.10
CA ALA A 287 55.39 0.05 36.47
C ALA A 287 56.62 0.11 35.55
N ALA A 288 56.96 1.31 35.08
CA ALA A 288 58.31 1.83 34.88
C ALA A 288 58.22 3.34 34.66
#